data_AF-D2NRE3-F1
#
_entry.id   AF-D2NRE3-F1
#
_cell.length_a   1.000
_cell.length_b   1.000
_cell.length_c   1.000
_cell.angle_alpha   90.00
_cell.angle_beta   90.00
_cell.angle_gamma   90.00
#
_symmetry.space_group_name_H-M   'P 1'
#
loop_
_entity.id
_entity.type
_entity.pdbx_description
1 polymer ?
#
loop_
_entity_poly.entity_id
_entity_poly.type
_entity_poly.pdbx_seq_one_letter_code
_entity_poly.pdbx_strand_id
1 'polypeptide(L)'
;MTEPRLAETSSRAARIQDALNNIGSWLLDVVSVDSGWSEMVLDVKPLAGQIFVRVREFRNGEEFIGTIGPLKDGSPIIAEVRKLQRAAYDGNRGTWFTASIVVAATGWPNPQFSVGASYNRDDEPASWKNEGTLTATDVREHLAEFPRDASRIPAWARERMEGRARHSAAASLSSSEHEIPNPYLVAALETFRNDVQERTLINVVRTMLGGDVLLDATGSLLIPSETDPMGPESVLAHQVIRMPETGMQALCVFSSSEHIGKSYVRQESEGDELILREPAMKVFIDFLSNEALDLIVVDPGTDHECYIERAQVHWIVTSPRNDGAKMALVQDNMQMLLGSLVSPASVLLVGVDPADPSGTSFVFDPDENGNPKSLLVFTSPIEIAALDPHIEVRSANALDILRYALEIGAPSVKVNAINPSTVLSAAQIRELLEIVDSQPRMGA
;
A
#
# COMPACT_ATOMS: atom_id res chain seq x y z
N MET A 1 -40.46 30.59 -9.54
CA MET A 1 -40.60 29.37 -8.71
C MET A 1 -39.25 28.67 -8.72
N THR A 2 -38.42 28.93 -7.72
CA THR A 2 -37.01 28.46 -7.68
C THR A 2 -36.58 28.06 -6.27
N GLU A 3 -37.53 27.65 -5.41
CA GLU A 3 -37.30 27.38 -3.98
C GLU A 3 -37.19 25.90 -3.51
N PRO A 4 -37.40 24.82 -4.31
CA PRO A 4 -37.29 23.48 -3.74
C PRO A 4 -35.84 23.01 -3.47
N ARG A 5 -34.87 23.34 -4.35
CA ARG A 5 -33.47 22.85 -4.23
C ARG A 5 -32.71 23.43 -3.03
N LEU A 6 -32.95 24.70 -2.68
CA LEU A 6 -32.26 25.36 -1.57
C LEU A 6 -32.75 24.83 -0.21
N ALA A 7 -34.06 24.57 -0.08
CA ALA A 7 -34.66 23.99 1.12
C ALA A 7 -34.18 22.53 1.35
N GLU A 8 -34.12 21.71 0.30
CA GLU A 8 -33.61 20.34 0.38
C GLU A 8 -32.11 20.28 0.74
N THR A 9 -31.29 21.16 0.17
CA THR A 9 -29.84 21.22 0.45
C THR A 9 -29.58 21.66 1.89
N SER A 10 -30.31 22.67 2.37
CA SER A 10 -30.25 23.12 3.78
C SER A 10 -30.69 22.03 4.76
N SER A 11 -31.75 21.29 4.42
CA SER A 11 -32.24 20.16 5.21
C SER A 11 -31.26 18.98 5.23
N ARG A 12 -30.51 18.74 4.14
CA ARG A 12 -29.47 17.71 4.06
C ARG A 12 -28.24 18.06 4.91
N ALA A 13 -27.76 19.29 4.80
CA ALA A 13 -26.61 19.76 5.58
C ALA A 13 -26.90 19.70 7.09
N ALA A 14 -28.10 20.10 7.52
CA ALA A 14 -28.54 19.99 8.90
C ALA A 14 -28.52 18.53 9.39
N ARG A 15 -29.09 17.58 8.62
CA ARG A 15 -29.07 16.15 8.98
C ARG A 15 -27.66 15.54 9.07
N ILE A 16 -26.74 15.98 8.20
CA ILE A 16 -25.34 15.55 8.25
C ILE A 16 -24.72 16.07 9.55
N GLN A 17 -24.86 17.37 9.84
CA GLN A 17 -24.26 17.98 11.01
C GLN A 17 -24.83 17.39 12.32
N ASP A 18 -26.13 17.14 12.39
CA ASP A 18 -26.78 16.51 13.54
C ASP A 18 -26.20 15.12 13.82
N ALA A 19 -26.07 14.28 12.77
CA ALA A 19 -25.49 12.95 12.91
C ALA A 19 -24.01 13.01 13.32
N LEU A 20 -23.24 13.94 12.75
CA LEU A 20 -21.83 14.14 13.11
C LEU A 20 -21.67 14.58 14.57
N ASN A 21 -22.51 15.51 15.05
CA ASN A 21 -22.46 15.97 16.44
C ASN A 21 -22.77 14.81 17.42
N ASN A 22 -23.77 13.97 17.11
CA ASN A 22 -24.09 12.81 17.93
C ASN A 22 -22.97 11.77 17.91
N ILE A 23 -22.33 11.56 16.75
CA ILE A 23 -21.18 10.65 16.62
C ILE A 23 -19.98 11.17 17.42
N GLY A 24 -19.68 12.47 17.31
CA GLY A 24 -18.59 13.11 18.03
C GLY A 24 -18.80 13.06 19.55
N SER A 25 -20.02 13.33 20.02
CA SER A 25 -20.35 13.22 21.45
C SER A 25 -20.15 11.80 21.97
N TRP A 26 -20.60 10.78 21.22
CA TRP A 26 -20.40 9.39 21.58
C TRP A 26 -18.91 9.01 21.62
N LEU A 27 -18.11 9.50 20.68
CA LEU A 27 -16.67 9.26 20.65
C LEU A 27 -16.00 9.81 21.91
N LEU A 28 -16.36 11.02 22.33
CA LEU A 28 -15.84 11.64 23.55
C LEU A 28 -16.27 10.91 24.83
N ASP A 29 -17.45 10.28 24.84
CA ASP A 29 -17.94 9.53 26.00
C ASP A 29 -17.29 8.13 26.12
N VAL A 30 -16.99 7.48 25.00
CA VAL A 30 -16.46 6.10 24.96
C VAL A 30 -14.96 6.06 25.17
N VAL A 31 -14.23 7.04 24.64
CA VAL A 31 -12.78 7.08 24.76
C VAL A 31 -12.45 7.89 26.02
N SER A 32 -12.12 7.20 27.12
CA SER A 32 -11.61 7.85 28.34
C SER A 32 -10.21 8.40 28.09
N VAL A 33 -10.11 9.62 27.57
CA VAL A 33 -8.83 10.22 27.18
C VAL A 33 -8.46 11.37 28.09
N ASP A 34 -7.24 11.34 28.60
CA ASP A 34 -6.64 12.44 29.36
C ASP A 34 -6.62 13.72 28.51
N SER A 35 -6.75 14.88 29.17
CA SER A 35 -6.65 16.18 28.50
C SER A 35 -5.34 16.34 27.73
N GLY A 36 -5.39 16.95 26.54
CA GLY A 36 -4.19 17.35 25.79
C GLY A 36 -4.04 16.77 24.37
N TRP A 37 -5.01 15.99 23.89
CA TRP A 37 -5.07 15.57 22.48
C TRP A 37 -5.54 16.70 21.57
N SER A 38 -5.12 16.68 20.31
CA SER A 38 -5.51 17.66 19.29
C SER A 38 -6.63 17.16 18.38
N GLU A 39 -6.59 15.87 18.01
CA GLU A 39 -7.60 15.25 17.14
C GLU A 39 -7.94 13.82 17.56
N MET A 40 -9.19 13.44 17.37
CA MET A 40 -9.64 12.05 17.38
C MET A 40 -10.33 11.72 16.07
N VAL A 41 -9.95 10.60 15.46
CA VAL A 41 -10.53 10.13 14.20
C VAL A 41 -11.22 8.80 14.43
N LEU A 42 -12.52 8.76 14.12
CA LEU A 42 -13.31 7.56 14.03
C LEU A 42 -13.43 7.16 12.57
N ASP A 43 -12.67 6.15 12.16
CA ASP A 43 -12.88 5.50 10.87
C ASP A 43 -14.05 4.51 10.99
N VAL A 44 -14.97 4.55 10.03
CA VAL A 44 -16.20 3.77 10.00
C VAL A 44 -16.30 3.00 8.71
N LYS A 45 -16.55 1.69 8.82
CA LYS A 45 -16.66 0.77 7.70
C LYS A 45 -17.86 -0.19 7.87
N PRO A 46 -19.01 0.08 7.25
CA PRO A 46 -20.17 -0.81 7.26
C PRO A 46 -19.98 -1.98 6.29
N LEU A 47 -19.93 -3.20 6.82
CA LEU A 47 -19.84 -4.47 6.06
C LEU A 47 -20.97 -5.42 6.45
N ALA A 48 -21.67 -6.02 5.48
CA ALA A 48 -22.48 -7.23 5.67
C ALA A 48 -23.48 -7.21 6.86
N GLY A 49 -24.06 -6.04 7.17
CA GLY A 49 -24.96 -5.84 8.31
C GLY A 49 -24.29 -5.42 9.64
N GLN A 50 -22.97 -5.45 9.74
CA GLN A 50 -22.18 -4.93 10.85
C GLN A 50 -21.48 -3.61 10.48
N ILE A 51 -20.98 -2.89 11.50
CA ILE A 51 -20.22 -1.66 11.31
C ILE A 51 -18.93 -1.81 12.09
N PHE A 52 -17.81 -1.83 11.37
CA PHE A 52 -16.48 -1.80 11.96
C PHE A 52 -16.09 -0.37 12.25
N VAL A 53 -15.38 -0.17 13.36
CA VAL A 53 -14.79 1.12 13.71
C VAL A 53 -13.33 0.98 14.12
N ARG A 54 -12.57 2.02 13.84
CA ARG A 54 -11.20 2.22 14.35
C ARG A 54 -11.08 3.64 14.88
N VAL A 55 -10.60 3.76 16.11
CA VAL A 55 -10.33 5.05 16.75
C VAL A 55 -8.84 5.36 16.71
N ARG A 56 -8.48 6.56 16.26
CA ARG A 56 -7.10 7.07 16.22
C ARG A 56 -7.06 8.39 16.98
N GLU A 57 -6.15 8.50 17.94
CA GLU A 57 -5.91 9.71 18.72
C GLU A 57 -4.61 10.36 18.27
N PHE A 58 -4.62 11.67 18.09
CA PHE A 58 -3.43 12.46 17.81
C PHE A 58 -3.10 13.34 19.01
N ARG A 59 -1.90 13.15 19.56
CA ARG A 59 -1.39 13.90 20.71
C ARG A 59 0.07 14.24 20.49
N ASN A 60 0.43 15.51 20.64
CA ASN A 60 1.81 16.00 20.47
C ASN A 60 2.48 15.60 19.14
N GLY A 61 1.70 15.40 18.07
CA GLY A 61 2.22 14.97 16.76
C GLY A 61 2.44 13.46 16.63
N GLU A 62 2.13 12.67 17.65
CA GLU A 62 2.14 11.21 17.60
C GLU A 62 0.71 10.67 17.42
N GLU A 63 0.60 9.57 16.65
CA GLU A 63 -0.66 8.86 16.42
C GLU A 63 -0.74 7.62 17.33
N PHE A 64 -1.81 7.52 18.10
CA PHE A 64 -2.14 6.39 18.94
C PHE A 64 -3.36 5.68 18.38
N ILE A 65 -3.20 4.42 17.99
CA ILE A 65 -4.31 3.60 17.50
C ILE A 65 -4.99 2.96 18.71
N GLY A 66 -6.22 3.35 18.97
CA GLY A 66 -7.06 2.83 20.04
C GLY A 66 -7.86 1.59 19.59
N THR A 67 -9.12 1.53 20.01
CA THR A 67 -10.01 0.40 19.75
C THR A 67 -10.24 0.14 18.26
N ILE A 68 -10.06 -1.12 17.84
CA ILE A 68 -10.38 -1.63 16.51
C ILE A 68 -11.35 -2.81 16.68
N GLY A 69 -12.51 -2.76 16.05
CA GLY A 69 -13.42 -3.91 16.03
C GLY A 69 -14.84 -3.59 15.56
N PRO A 70 -15.69 -4.62 15.40
CA PRO A 70 -17.10 -4.42 15.10
C PRO A 70 -17.80 -3.74 16.28
N LEU A 71 -18.70 -2.81 15.98
CA LEU A 71 -19.61 -2.25 16.96
C LEU A 71 -20.53 -3.36 17.50
N LYS A 72 -20.66 -3.42 18.82
CA LYS A 72 -21.57 -4.37 19.48
C LYS A 72 -23.02 -4.10 19.06
N ASP A 73 -23.79 -5.17 18.87
CA ASP A 73 -25.22 -5.10 18.58
C ASP A 73 -25.94 -4.24 19.63
N GLY A 74 -26.81 -3.34 19.17
CA GLY A 74 -27.54 -2.40 20.03
C GLY A 74 -26.75 -1.15 20.43
N SER A 75 -25.52 -0.96 19.96
CA SER A 75 -24.78 0.29 20.18
C SER A 75 -25.54 1.49 19.58
N PRO A 76 -25.76 2.57 20.35
CA PRO A 76 -26.57 3.72 19.89
C PRO A 76 -25.95 4.42 18.67
N ILE A 77 -24.63 4.30 18.49
CA ILE A 77 -23.90 4.90 17.37
C ILE A 77 -24.26 4.29 16.01
N ILE A 78 -24.74 3.03 15.98
CA ILE A 78 -25.11 2.35 14.74
C ILE A 78 -26.22 3.14 14.02
N ALA A 79 -27.20 3.64 14.77
CA ALA A 79 -28.29 4.43 14.20
C ALA A 79 -27.79 5.76 13.62
N GLU A 80 -26.84 6.42 14.28
CA GLU A 80 -26.27 7.69 13.82
C GLU A 80 -25.38 7.51 12.58
N VAL A 81 -24.59 6.44 12.51
CA VAL A 81 -23.83 6.08 11.31
C VAL A 81 -24.75 5.82 10.12
N ARG A 82 -25.86 5.10 10.33
CA ARG A 82 -26.85 4.85 9.26
C ARG A 82 -27.59 6.13 8.85
N LYS A 83 -27.89 7.03 9.81
CA LYS A 83 -28.41 8.38 9.49
C LYS A 83 -27.41 9.16 8.64
N LEU A 84 -26.11 9.10 8.97
CA LEU A 84 -25.05 9.74 8.20
C LEU A 84 -24.94 9.18 6.79
N GLN A 85 -24.98 7.85 6.60
CA GLN A 85 -25.00 7.23 5.27
C GLN A 85 -26.20 7.69 4.43
N ARG A 86 -27.40 7.74 5.02
CA ARG A 86 -28.62 8.19 4.32
C ARG A 86 -28.59 9.68 3.99
N ALA A 87 -28.07 10.51 4.89
CA ALA A 87 -27.92 11.94 4.63
C ALA A 87 -26.83 12.23 3.59
N ALA A 88 -25.78 11.40 3.53
CA ALA A 88 -24.69 11.51 2.57
C ALA A 88 -24.98 10.86 1.21
N TYR A 89 -26.08 10.11 1.08
CA TYR A 89 -26.52 9.47 -0.16
C TYR A 89 -26.85 10.49 -1.26
N ASP A 90 -26.37 10.21 -2.45
CA ASP A 90 -26.67 10.91 -3.68
C ASP A 90 -27.28 9.92 -4.69
N GLY A 91 -28.36 10.30 -5.39
CA GLY A 91 -29.07 9.36 -6.26
C GLY A 91 -28.25 8.81 -7.44
N ASN A 92 -27.18 9.51 -7.86
CA ASN A 92 -26.34 9.10 -8.97
C ASN A 92 -25.04 8.46 -8.47
N ARG A 93 -24.45 9.02 -7.40
CA ARG A 93 -23.16 8.60 -6.83
C ARG A 93 -23.28 7.71 -5.60
N GLY A 94 -24.48 7.38 -5.14
CA GLY A 94 -24.69 6.56 -3.95
C GLY A 94 -24.18 7.22 -2.66
N THR A 95 -23.99 6.40 -1.63
CA THR A 95 -23.35 6.82 -0.38
C THR A 95 -21.92 6.32 -0.30
N TRP A 96 -21.23 6.65 0.78
CA TRP A 96 -19.84 6.25 1.02
C TRP A 96 -19.71 4.80 1.49
N PHE A 97 -18.60 4.15 1.11
CA PHE A 97 -18.20 2.82 1.57
C PHE A 97 -17.44 2.88 2.90
N THR A 98 -16.64 3.93 3.11
CA THR A 98 -16.05 4.25 4.43
C THR A 98 -16.14 5.74 4.71
N ALA A 99 -16.11 6.12 5.99
CA ALA A 99 -16.07 7.51 6.43
C ALA A 99 -15.07 7.67 7.56
N SER A 100 -14.37 8.81 7.60
CA SER A 100 -13.56 9.20 8.74
C SER A 100 -14.18 10.43 9.38
N ILE A 101 -14.67 10.30 10.61
CA ILE A 101 -15.21 11.40 11.40
C ILE A 101 -14.09 11.94 12.28
N VAL A 102 -13.80 13.23 12.19
CA VAL A 102 -12.74 13.90 12.93
C VAL A 102 -13.36 14.80 13.99
N VAL A 103 -12.96 14.63 15.24
CA VAL A 103 -13.24 15.53 16.35
C VAL A 103 -11.94 16.23 16.70
N ALA A 104 -11.87 17.55 16.54
CA ALA A 104 -10.72 18.35 16.93
C ALA A 104 -10.99 19.12 18.21
N ALA A 105 -9.98 19.27 19.07
CA ALA A 105 -10.05 20.02 20.32
C ALA A 105 -9.02 21.15 20.36
N THR A 106 -9.45 22.33 20.78
CA THR A 106 -8.56 23.50 20.97
C THR A 106 -8.84 24.21 22.29
N GLY A 107 -7.83 24.80 22.94
CA GLY A 107 -8.04 25.62 24.14
C GLY A 107 -8.09 24.86 25.48
N TRP A 108 -7.35 23.75 25.60
CA TRP A 108 -7.17 23.04 26.88
C TRP A 108 -6.76 23.99 28.03
N PRO A 109 -7.25 23.78 29.27
CA PRO A 109 -8.01 22.61 29.76
C PRO A 109 -9.53 22.67 29.50
N ASN A 110 -10.07 23.75 28.93
CA ASN A 110 -11.49 23.91 28.61
C ASN A 110 -11.70 23.88 27.08
N PRO A 111 -11.63 22.70 26.45
CA PRO A 111 -11.57 22.61 25.00
C PRO A 111 -12.85 23.07 24.30
N GLN A 112 -12.70 23.70 23.14
CA GLN A 112 -13.74 23.85 22.13
C GLN A 112 -13.59 22.72 21.11
N PHE A 113 -14.70 22.05 20.82
CA PHE A 113 -14.74 20.93 19.88
C PHE A 113 -15.32 21.34 18.53
N SER A 114 -14.73 20.83 17.45
CA SER A 114 -15.31 20.87 16.11
C SER A 114 -15.36 19.46 15.53
N VAL A 115 -16.44 19.14 14.83
CA VAL A 115 -16.63 17.82 14.21
C VAL A 115 -16.78 17.96 12.71
N GLY A 116 -16.02 17.17 11.97
CA GLY A 116 -16.09 17.06 10.51
C GLY A 116 -16.08 15.60 10.06
N ALA A 117 -16.32 15.36 8.77
CA ALA A 117 -16.16 14.03 8.19
C ALA A 117 -15.65 14.09 6.76
N SER A 118 -14.88 13.06 6.41
CA SER A 118 -14.52 12.73 5.03
C SER A 118 -15.17 11.39 4.65
N TYR A 119 -15.41 11.23 3.35
CA TYR A 119 -16.21 10.13 2.81
C TYR A 119 -15.47 9.50 1.64
N ASN A 120 -15.12 8.23 1.77
CA ASN A 120 -14.66 7.44 0.63
C ASN A 120 -15.86 6.81 -0.08
N ARG A 121 -16.10 7.25 -1.31
CA ARG A 121 -17.17 6.74 -2.16
C ARG A 121 -16.69 5.77 -3.23
N ASP A 122 -15.42 5.84 -3.60
CA ASP A 122 -15.00 5.31 -4.88
C ASP A 122 -13.84 4.32 -4.73
N ASP A 123 -13.04 4.43 -3.68
CA ASP A 123 -11.91 3.54 -3.42
C ASP A 123 -12.34 2.32 -2.63
N GLU A 124 -11.64 1.21 -2.83
CA GLU A 124 -11.89 -0.02 -2.09
C GLU A 124 -11.59 0.19 -0.59
N PRO A 125 -12.52 -0.17 0.31
CA PRO A 125 -12.27 -0.10 1.74
C PRO A 125 -11.06 -0.95 2.16
N ALA A 126 -10.04 -0.32 2.74
CA ALA A 126 -8.88 -1.03 3.31
C ALA A 126 -9.31 -2.08 4.33
N SER A 127 -8.61 -3.22 4.37
CA SER A 127 -8.84 -4.29 5.35
C SER A 127 -8.24 -3.92 6.71
N TRP A 128 -9.01 -4.07 7.78
CA TRP A 128 -8.52 -3.91 9.15
C TRP A 128 -8.23 -5.26 9.81
N LYS A 129 -7.36 -5.29 10.84
CA LYS A 129 -7.10 -6.51 11.62
C LYS A 129 -8.42 -7.04 12.23
N ASN A 130 -8.63 -8.36 12.17
CA ASN A 130 -9.84 -9.06 12.63
C ASN A 130 -11.13 -8.75 11.83
N GLU A 131 -11.02 -8.07 10.70
CA GLU A 131 -12.10 -7.90 9.75
C GLU A 131 -12.06 -9.03 8.71
N GLY A 132 -13.21 -9.64 8.42
CA GLY A 132 -13.33 -10.55 7.27
C GLY A 132 -13.03 -9.83 5.96
N THR A 133 -12.80 -10.57 4.87
CA THR A 133 -12.60 -9.95 3.55
C THR A 133 -13.91 -9.34 3.05
N LEU A 134 -13.87 -8.13 2.48
CA LEU A 134 -15.02 -7.50 1.82
C LEU A 134 -15.52 -8.41 0.68
N THR A 135 -16.69 -9.02 0.88
CA THR A 135 -17.23 -10.04 -0.02
C THR A 135 -18.03 -9.42 -1.15
N ALA A 136 -18.25 -10.20 -2.21
CA ALA A 136 -19.16 -9.82 -3.29
C ALA A 136 -20.60 -9.61 -2.79
N THR A 137 -21.02 -10.33 -1.74
CA THR A 137 -22.33 -10.17 -1.12
C THR A 137 -22.45 -8.81 -0.45
N ASP A 138 -21.42 -8.38 0.29
CA ASP A 138 -21.40 -7.10 1.00
C ASP A 138 -21.54 -5.92 0.03
N VAL A 139 -20.86 -6.01 -1.12
CA VAL A 139 -20.93 -4.99 -2.17
C VAL A 139 -22.31 -4.95 -2.82
N ARG A 140 -22.91 -6.12 -3.09
CA ARG A 140 -24.28 -6.19 -3.65
C ARG A 140 -25.31 -5.63 -2.69
N GLU A 141 -25.22 -5.96 -1.40
CA GLU A 141 -26.11 -5.44 -0.37
C GLU A 141 -25.97 -3.93 -0.22
N HIS A 142 -24.74 -3.41 -0.21
CA HIS A 142 -24.48 -1.97 -0.16
C HIS A 142 -25.10 -1.23 -1.36
N LEU A 143 -24.91 -1.74 -2.58
CA LEU A 143 -25.45 -1.12 -3.80
C LEU A 143 -26.96 -1.34 -3.95
N ALA A 144 -27.53 -2.37 -3.32
CA ALA A 144 -28.98 -2.55 -3.25
C ALA A 144 -29.62 -1.54 -2.28
N GLU A 145 -28.99 -1.27 -1.14
CA GLU A 145 -29.46 -0.27 -0.17
C GLU A 145 -29.22 1.16 -0.66
N PHE A 146 -28.08 1.42 -1.31
CA PHE A 146 -27.68 2.72 -1.83
C PHE A 146 -27.28 2.64 -3.31
N PRO A 147 -28.28 2.64 -4.22
CA PRO A 147 -28.04 2.54 -5.65
C PRO A 147 -27.14 3.64 -6.19
N ARG A 148 -26.41 3.30 -7.26
CA ARG A 148 -25.56 4.20 -8.03
C ARG A 148 -25.84 4.01 -9.51
N ASP A 149 -25.57 5.03 -10.32
CA ASP A 149 -25.50 4.85 -11.77
C ASP A 149 -24.46 3.78 -12.11
N ALA A 150 -24.73 2.92 -13.09
CA ALA A 150 -23.82 1.83 -13.47
C ALA A 150 -22.41 2.32 -13.84
N SER A 151 -22.30 3.52 -14.44
CA SER A 151 -21.02 4.17 -14.77
C SER A 151 -20.28 4.78 -13.57
N ARG A 152 -20.94 4.83 -12.41
CA ARG A 152 -20.43 5.34 -11.12
C ARG A 152 -20.19 4.22 -10.10
N ILE A 153 -20.37 2.96 -10.50
CA ILE A 153 -19.95 1.82 -9.70
C ILE A 153 -18.43 1.68 -9.87
N PRO A 154 -17.66 1.76 -8.77
CA PRO A 154 -16.21 1.62 -8.82
C PRO A 154 -15.76 0.31 -9.49
N ALA A 155 -14.60 0.35 -10.15
CA ALA A 155 -14.04 -0.81 -10.86
C ALA A 155 -13.87 -2.01 -9.90
N TRP A 156 -13.28 -1.80 -8.73
CA TRP A 156 -13.12 -2.82 -7.70
C TRP A 156 -14.45 -3.46 -7.30
N ALA A 157 -15.53 -2.66 -7.19
CA ALA A 157 -16.85 -3.15 -6.80
C ALA A 157 -17.48 -3.99 -7.92
N ARG A 158 -17.34 -3.57 -9.17
CA ARG A 158 -17.75 -4.37 -10.35
C ARG A 158 -16.99 -5.67 -10.42
N GLU A 159 -15.67 -5.62 -10.29
CA GLU A 159 -14.79 -6.80 -10.32
C GLU A 159 -15.11 -7.77 -9.16
N ARG A 160 -15.40 -7.25 -7.97
CA ARG A 160 -15.83 -8.04 -6.80
C ARG A 160 -17.17 -8.73 -7.04
N MET A 161 -18.13 -8.02 -7.64
CA MET A 161 -19.49 -8.54 -7.87
C MET A 161 -19.57 -9.51 -9.05
N GLU A 162 -18.84 -9.25 -10.12
CA GLU A 162 -18.83 -10.02 -11.37
C GLU A 162 -18.09 -11.34 -11.22
N GLY A 163 -17.18 -11.45 -10.25
CA GLY A 163 -16.41 -12.67 -9.98
C GLY A 163 -15.45 -12.98 -11.13
N ARG A 164 -14.18 -12.60 -10.96
CA ARG A 164 -13.01 -12.90 -11.82
C ARG A 164 -13.35 -13.43 -13.22
N ALA A 165 -13.77 -12.55 -14.11
CA ALA A 165 -13.84 -12.84 -15.54
C ALA A 165 -13.18 -11.72 -16.36
N ARG A 166 -11.84 -11.76 -16.42
CA ARG A 166 -10.94 -11.44 -17.57
C ARG A 166 -9.67 -10.65 -17.18
N HIS A 167 -8.55 -11.39 -17.16
CA HIS A 167 -7.13 -11.04 -17.40
C HIS A 167 -6.45 -10.11 -16.37
N SER A 168 -5.23 -10.38 -15.87
CA SER A 168 -4.05 -11.01 -16.49
C SER A 168 -3.35 -12.02 -15.55
N ALA A 169 -2.48 -12.84 -16.12
CA ALA A 169 -1.88 -14.08 -15.60
C ALA A 169 -1.21 -14.04 -14.20
N ALA A 170 -1.07 -12.88 -13.55
CA ALA A 170 -0.62 -12.78 -12.16
C ALA A 170 -1.73 -13.12 -11.13
N ALA A 171 -3.00 -12.98 -11.50
CA ALA A 171 -4.14 -13.25 -10.60
C ALA A 171 -4.61 -14.71 -10.59
N SER A 172 -4.00 -15.59 -11.41
CA SER A 172 -4.24 -17.03 -11.41
C SER A 172 -3.60 -17.76 -10.21
N LEU A 173 -2.75 -17.09 -9.45
CA LEU A 173 -1.98 -17.68 -8.36
C LEU A 173 -2.64 -17.53 -6.98
N SER A 174 -3.64 -16.63 -6.83
CA SER A 174 -4.34 -16.37 -5.56
C SER A 174 -5.60 -17.22 -5.32
N SER A 175 -5.67 -18.40 -5.93
CA SER A 175 -6.59 -19.47 -5.55
C SER A 175 -5.86 -20.68 -4.97
N SER A 176 -4.60 -20.52 -4.57
CA SER A 176 -3.82 -21.56 -3.90
C SER A 176 -4.19 -21.63 -2.42
N GLU A 177 -4.15 -22.83 -1.83
CA GLU A 177 -4.19 -23.04 -0.37
C GLU A 177 -2.97 -22.42 0.33
N HIS A 178 -2.02 -21.90 -0.44
CA HIS A 178 -0.71 -21.44 -0.02
C HIS A 178 -0.64 -19.91 -0.01
N GLU A 179 0.12 -19.35 0.94
CA GLU A 179 0.34 -17.90 0.99
C GLU A 179 1.28 -17.48 -0.15
N ILE A 180 0.93 -16.39 -0.82
CA ILE A 180 1.75 -15.71 -1.83
C ILE A 180 1.77 -14.22 -1.50
N PRO A 181 2.79 -13.73 -0.77
CA PRO A 181 2.82 -12.33 -0.33
C PRO A 181 3.03 -11.33 -1.48
N ASN A 182 3.71 -11.75 -2.56
CA ASN A 182 4.07 -10.88 -3.67
C ASN A 182 3.84 -11.60 -5.03
N PRO A 183 2.68 -11.39 -5.67
CA PRO A 183 2.36 -12.04 -6.94
C PRO A 183 3.27 -11.57 -8.10
N TYR A 184 3.83 -10.36 -8.03
CA TYR A 184 4.78 -9.88 -9.03
C TYR A 184 6.10 -10.64 -8.99
N LEU A 185 6.53 -11.06 -7.80
CA LEU A 185 7.70 -11.91 -7.63
C LEU A 185 7.50 -13.28 -8.28
N VAL A 186 6.35 -13.92 -8.05
CA VAL A 186 6.05 -15.23 -8.67
C VAL A 186 6.06 -15.12 -10.20
N ALA A 187 5.42 -14.10 -10.77
CA ALA A 187 5.46 -13.87 -12.22
C ALA A 187 6.87 -13.60 -12.76
N ALA A 188 7.71 -12.91 -11.98
CA ALA A 188 9.11 -12.66 -12.35
C ALA A 188 9.93 -13.96 -12.33
N LEU A 189 9.71 -14.83 -11.33
CA LEU A 189 10.36 -16.14 -11.23
C LEU A 189 9.92 -17.09 -12.34
N GLU A 190 8.64 -17.09 -12.72
CA GLU A 190 8.15 -17.84 -13.89
C GLU A 190 8.82 -17.37 -15.18
N THR A 191 9.03 -16.06 -15.33
CA THR A 191 9.75 -15.49 -16.48
C THR A 191 11.21 -15.90 -16.46
N PHE A 192 11.88 -15.82 -15.30
CA PHE A 192 13.27 -16.23 -15.12
C PHE A 192 13.49 -17.71 -15.45
N ARG A 193 12.60 -18.59 -14.98
CA ARG A 193 12.63 -20.02 -15.33
C ARG A 193 12.68 -20.28 -16.83
N ASN A 194 11.88 -19.53 -17.58
CA ASN A 194 11.74 -19.72 -19.02
C ASN A 194 12.91 -19.09 -19.81
N ASP A 195 13.62 -18.13 -19.22
CA ASP A 195 14.73 -17.40 -19.84
C ASP A 195 15.75 -16.95 -18.78
N VAL A 196 16.71 -17.84 -18.45
CA VAL A 196 17.70 -17.60 -17.39
C VAL A 196 18.80 -16.66 -17.90
N GLN A 197 18.67 -15.37 -17.60
CA GLN A 197 19.60 -14.32 -18.00
C GLN A 197 19.72 -13.25 -16.90
N GLU A 198 20.76 -12.43 -16.96
CA GLU A 198 20.96 -11.33 -16.01
C GLU A 198 19.75 -10.37 -16.00
N ARG A 199 19.15 -10.09 -17.17
CA ARG A 199 17.96 -9.23 -17.28
C ARG A 199 16.75 -9.79 -16.55
N THR A 200 16.50 -11.10 -16.62
CA THR A 200 15.36 -11.72 -15.94
C THR A 200 15.62 -11.87 -14.44
N LEU A 201 16.88 -12.05 -14.02
CA LEU A 201 17.27 -11.96 -12.61
C LEU A 201 17.06 -10.54 -12.05
N ILE A 202 17.46 -9.49 -12.78
CA ILE A 202 17.20 -8.09 -12.39
C ILE A 202 15.69 -7.87 -12.17
N ASN A 203 14.85 -8.46 -13.04
CA ASN A 203 13.39 -8.40 -12.90
C ASN A 203 12.89 -9.10 -11.61
N VAL A 204 13.45 -10.25 -11.23
CA VAL A 204 13.16 -10.91 -9.93
C VAL A 204 13.45 -9.95 -8.79
N VAL A 205 14.68 -9.44 -8.71
CA VAL A 205 15.11 -8.58 -7.61
C VAL A 205 14.31 -7.26 -7.56
N ARG A 206 13.99 -6.66 -8.72
CA ARG A 206 13.12 -5.48 -8.84
C ARG A 206 11.73 -5.72 -8.25
N THR A 207 11.16 -6.90 -8.46
CA THR A 207 9.84 -7.23 -7.93
C THR A 207 9.83 -7.51 -6.44
N MET A 208 10.93 -7.99 -5.87
CA MET A 208 11.07 -8.18 -4.41
C MET A 208 10.97 -6.84 -3.65
N LEU A 209 11.62 -5.79 -4.13
CA LEU A 209 11.81 -4.50 -3.43
C LEU A 209 10.56 -3.82 -2.85
N GLY A 210 9.38 -4.08 -3.41
CA GLY A 210 8.13 -3.44 -2.99
C GLY A 210 7.15 -4.31 -2.24
N GLY A 211 7.46 -5.59 -2.07
CA GLY A 211 6.55 -6.57 -1.52
C GLY A 211 7.16 -7.31 -0.35
N ASP A 212 6.33 -8.16 0.25
CA ASP A 212 6.78 -9.06 1.30
C ASP A 212 7.29 -10.36 0.68
N VAL A 213 8.16 -11.02 1.41
CA VAL A 213 8.66 -12.36 1.12
C VAL A 213 8.46 -13.25 2.34
N LEU A 214 8.55 -14.55 2.15
CA LEU A 214 8.46 -15.51 3.24
C LEU A 214 9.85 -15.99 3.65
N LEU A 215 10.04 -16.14 4.96
CA LEU A 215 11.20 -16.75 5.58
C LEU A 215 10.75 -17.97 6.38
N ASP A 216 11.48 -19.07 6.25
CA ASP A 216 11.35 -20.21 7.15
C ASP A 216 12.14 -19.93 8.42
N ALA A 217 11.42 -19.78 9.53
CA ALA A 217 11.95 -19.50 10.86
C ALA A 217 11.66 -20.66 11.83
N THR A 218 11.37 -21.86 11.33
CA THR A 218 10.98 -23.04 12.13
C THR A 218 11.99 -23.38 13.24
N GLY A 219 13.28 -23.07 13.05
CA GLY A 219 14.33 -23.27 14.06
C GLY A 219 14.39 -22.21 15.18
N SER A 220 13.44 -21.26 15.21
CA SER A 220 13.48 -20.12 16.13
C SER A 220 13.07 -20.49 17.55
N LEU A 221 13.68 -19.81 18.52
CA LEU A 221 13.26 -19.86 19.92
C LEU A 221 12.32 -18.69 20.20
N LEU A 222 11.02 -18.96 20.26
CA LEU A 222 10.02 -17.95 20.62
C LEU A 222 9.84 -17.92 22.15
N ILE A 223 10.05 -16.75 22.75
CA ILE A 223 9.84 -16.49 24.17
C ILE A 223 8.67 -15.52 24.30
N PRO A 224 7.47 -15.98 24.70
CA PRO A 224 6.29 -15.12 24.82
C PRO A 224 6.47 -14.01 25.87
N SER A 225 5.85 -12.86 25.62
CA SER A 225 5.66 -11.78 26.59
C SER A 225 4.21 -11.74 27.10
N GLU A 226 3.88 -10.85 28.04
CA GLU A 226 2.50 -10.70 28.53
C GLU A 226 1.49 -10.32 27.44
N THR A 227 1.93 -9.66 26.36
CA THR A 227 1.06 -9.14 25.30
C THR A 227 1.30 -9.75 23.92
N ASP A 228 2.45 -10.41 23.69
CA ASP A 228 2.85 -10.93 22.38
C ASP A 228 3.42 -12.36 22.49
N PRO A 229 2.93 -13.33 21.69
CA PRO A 229 3.53 -14.66 21.55
C PRO A 229 5.02 -14.64 21.18
N MET A 230 5.50 -13.60 20.50
CA MET A 230 6.91 -13.34 20.23
C MET A 230 7.38 -12.15 21.06
N GLY A 231 7.79 -12.42 22.30
CA GLY A 231 8.40 -11.42 23.18
C GLY A 231 9.79 -11.01 22.72
N PRO A 232 10.34 -9.90 23.25
CA PRO A 232 11.60 -9.30 22.81
C PRO A 232 12.84 -10.17 23.06
N GLU A 233 12.73 -11.21 23.89
CA GLU A 233 13.80 -12.19 24.14
C GLU A 233 13.80 -13.35 23.13
N SER A 234 12.83 -13.40 22.21
CA SER A 234 12.77 -14.41 21.16
C SER A 234 14.00 -14.30 20.24
N VAL A 235 14.55 -15.45 19.84
CA VAL A 235 15.68 -15.54 18.92
C VAL A 235 15.20 -16.18 17.63
N LEU A 236 15.14 -15.38 16.57
CA LEU A 236 14.78 -15.84 15.23
C LEU A 236 15.96 -16.54 14.55
N ALA A 237 15.72 -17.76 14.07
CA ALA A 237 16.67 -18.54 13.29
C ALA A 237 16.07 -18.83 11.91
N HIS A 238 16.49 -18.04 10.92
CA HIS A 238 16.08 -18.22 9.53
C HIS A 238 16.83 -19.39 8.88
N GLN A 239 16.17 -20.06 7.93
CA GLN A 239 16.78 -21.13 7.17
C GLN A 239 17.94 -20.63 6.30
N VAL A 240 19.08 -21.32 6.39
CA VAL A 240 20.30 -21.03 5.64
C VAL A 240 20.81 -22.32 5.01
N ILE A 241 21.16 -22.26 3.73
CA ILE A 241 21.79 -23.36 3.00
C ILE A 241 23.29 -23.16 3.00
N ARG A 242 24.03 -24.20 3.37
CA ARG A 242 25.49 -24.23 3.20
C ARG A 242 25.84 -24.97 1.91
N MET A 243 26.45 -24.26 0.97
CA MET A 243 26.87 -24.83 -0.30
C MET A 243 28.14 -25.68 -0.08
N PRO A 244 28.12 -27.01 -0.25
CA PRO A 244 29.24 -27.87 0.12
C PRO A 244 30.51 -27.59 -0.69
N GLU A 245 30.37 -27.20 -1.95
CA GLU A 245 31.50 -27.02 -2.88
C GLU A 245 32.26 -25.71 -2.64
N THR A 246 31.54 -24.64 -2.31
CA THR A 246 32.12 -23.30 -2.13
C THR A 246 32.28 -22.90 -0.67
N GLY A 247 31.58 -23.58 0.24
CA GLY A 247 31.47 -23.22 1.65
C GLY A 247 30.57 -22.02 1.92
N MET A 248 29.96 -21.43 0.88
CA MET A 248 29.11 -20.25 0.98
C MET A 248 27.82 -20.55 1.75
N GLN A 249 27.29 -19.54 2.41
CA GLN A 249 26.03 -19.58 3.14
C GLN A 249 24.98 -18.72 2.43
N ALA A 250 23.86 -19.34 2.06
CA ALA A 250 22.76 -18.70 1.37
C ALA A 250 21.54 -18.57 2.28
N LEU A 251 21.03 -17.36 2.47
CA LEU A 251 19.76 -17.15 3.16
C LEU A 251 18.59 -17.60 2.26
N CYS A 252 17.73 -18.48 2.76
CA CYS A 252 16.54 -18.90 2.04
C CYS A 252 15.44 -17.84 2.10
N VAL A 253 14.91 -17.47 0.94
CA VAL A 253 13.76 -16.59 0.79
C VAL A 253 12.74 -17.28 -0.11
N PHE A 254 11.45 -17.15 0.20
CA PHE A 254 10.40 -17.86 -0.51
C PHE A 254 9.35 -16.91 -1.07
N SER A 255 8.90 -17.18 -2.29
CA SER A 255 7.81 -16.45 -2.95
C SER A 255 6.43 -17.01 -2.59
N SER A 256 6.37 -18.25 -2.10
CA SER A 256 5.15 -18.92 -1.66
C SER A 256 5.41 -19.89 -0.52
N SER A 257 4.43 -20.08 0.37
CA SER A 257 4.52 -21.08 1.45
C SER A 257 4.62 -22.51 0.92
N GLU A 258 4.13 -22.76 -0.30
CA GLU A 258 4.27 -24.05 -0.99
C GLU A 258 5.73 -24.48 -1.16
N HIS A 259 6.61 -23.52 -1.44
CA HIS A 259 8.01 -23.80 -1.75
C HIS A 259 8.84 -24.09 -0.51
N ILE A 260 8.39 -23.65 0.67
CA ILE A 260 9.06 -23.92 1.93
C ILE A 260 9.07 -25.43 2.22
N GLY A 261 7.92 -26.10 2.03
CA GLY A 261 7.81 -27.56 2.19
C GLY A 261 8.59 -28.36 1.13
N LYS A 262 8.91 -27.77 -0.01
CA LYS A 262 9.67 -28.39 -1.11
C LYS A 262 11.17 -28.14 -1.04
N SER A 263 11.63 -27.22 -0.17
CA SER A 263 13.04 -26.98 0.10
C SER A 263 13.75 -28.28 0.51
N TYR A 264 14.92 -28.53 -0.06
CA TYR A 264 15.75 -29.69 0.27
C TYR A 264 16.19 -29.71 1.75
N VAL A 265 16.15 -28.57 2.44
CA VAL A 265 16.48 -28.44 3.87
C VAL A 265 15.31 -28.88 4.77
N ARG A 266 14.07 -28.74 4.30
CA ARG A 266 12.88 -29.08 5.10
C ARG A 266 12.53 -30.57 5.09
N GLN A 267 13.03 -31.32 4.11
CA GLN A 267 12.89 -32.78 4.08
C GLN A 267 13.59 -33.48 5.27
N GLU A 268 14.49 -32.78 5.97
CA GLU A 268 15.29 -33.33 7.08
C GLU A 268 14.96 -32.72 8.47
N SER A 269 14.03 -31.76 8.56
CA SER A 269 13.74 -31.02 9.81
C SER A 269 12.47 -31.53 10.52
N GLU A 270 12.56 -31.81 11.83
CA GLU A 270 11.40 -32.05 12.72
C GLU A 270 11.08 -30.77 13.51
N GLY A 271 9.84 -30.25 13.42
CA GLY A 271 9.39 -29.07 14.17
C GLY A 271 8.05 -28.50 13.70
N ASP A 272 7.42 -27.68 14.54
CA ASP A 272 6.23 -26.91 14.16
C ASP A 272 6.63 -25.76 13.22
N GLU A 273 5.98 -25.71 12.06
CA GLU A 273 6.28 -24.73 11.01
C GLU A 273 6.08 -23.29 11.49
N LEU A 274 7.15 -22.49 11.41
CA LEU A 274 7.08 -21.04 11.61
C LEU A 274 7.48 -20.34 10.31
N ILE A 275 6.48 -19.82 9.61
CA ILE A 275 6.67 -18.96 8.44
C ILE A 275 6.54 -17.51 8.89
N LEU A 276 7.55 -16.70 8.57
CA LEU A 276 7.50 -15.25 8.76
C LEU A 276 7.30 -14.55 7.43
N ARG A 277 6.37 -13.61 7.40
CA ARG A 277 6.18 -12.68 6.29
C ARG A 277 6.88 -11.37 6.64
N GLU A 278 7.85 -10.99 5.82
CA GLU A 278 8.67 -9.81 6.07
C GLU A 278 8.79 -8.94 4.81
N PRO A 279 8.83 -7.60 4.94
CA PRO A 279 9.15 -6.73 3.83
C PRO A 279 10.53 -7.09 3.26
N ALA A 280 10.65 -7.29 1.94
CA ALA A 280 11.91 -7.72 1.33
C ALA A 280 13.09 -6.79 1.64
N MET A 281 12.83 -5.48 1.75
CA MET A 281 13.85 -4.50 2.13
C MET A 281 14.39 -4.70 3.54
N LYS A 282 13.57 -5.13 4.49
CA LYS A 282 14.02 -5.49 5.83
C LYS A 282 14.95 -6.69 5.74
N VAL A 283 14.56 -7.72 4.99
CA VAL A 283 15.37 -8.93 4.76
C VAL A 283 16.73 -8.59 4.13
N PHE A 284 16.76 -7.69 3.15
CA PHE A 284 18.02 -7.23 2.53
C PHE A 284 18.94 -6.50 3.52
N ILE A 285 18.39 -5.62 4.36
CA ILE A 285 19.18 -4.91 5.39
C ILE A 285 19.72 -5.90 6.44
N ASP A 286 18.89 -6.84 6.90
CA ASP A 286 19.28 -7.85 7.88
C ASP A 286 20.35 -8.80 7.30
N PHE A 287 20.19 -9.22 6.03
CA PHE A 287 21.18 -10.00 5.29
C PHE A 287 22.54 -9.26 5.19
N LEU A 288 22.53 -7.97 4.86
CA LEU A 288 23.76 -7.18 4.80
C LEU A 288 24.37 -6.96 6.20
N SER A 289 23.57 -6.95 7.25
CA SER A 289 24.07 -6.83 8.63
C SER A 289 24.70 -8.12 9.16
N ASN A 290 24.42 -9.26 8.53
CA ASN A 290 24.98 -10.56 8.89
C ASN A 290 26.15 -10.94 7.96
N GLU A 291 27.38 -10.86 8.48
CA GLU A 291 28.61 -11.19 7.74
C GLU A 291 28.77 -12.68 7.46
N ALA A 292 28.01 -13.56 8.13
CA ALA A 292 28.08 -14.99 7.88
C ALA A 292 27.35 -15.42 6.60
N LEU A 293 26.56 -14.53 5.99
CA LEU A 293 25.75 -14.80 4.80
C LEU A 293 26.40 -14.21 3.54
N ASP A 294 26.58 -15.05 2.53
CA ASP A 294 27.26 -14.72 1.29
C ASP A 294 26.30 -14.34 0.15
N LEU A 295 25.11 -14.95 0.13
CA LEU A 295 24.09 -14.71 -0.90
C LEU A 295 22.67 -14.98 -0.40
N ILE A 296 21.68 -14.57 -1.17
CA ILE A 296 20.27 -14.94 -0.97
C ILE A 296 19.92 -15.97 -2.04
N VAL A 297 19.19 -17.02 -1.66
CA VAL A 297 18.58 -17.97 -2.59
C VAL A 297 17.07 -17.84 -2.51
N VAL A 298 16.43 -17.66 -3.66
CA VAL A 298 14.97 -17.57 -3.77
C VAL A 298 14.41 -18.91 -4.23
N ASP A 299 13.40 -19.41 -3.51
CA ASP A 299 12.71 -20.68 -3.74
C ASP A 299 13.66 -21.87 -3.98
N PRO A 300 14.57 -22.18 -3.02
CA PRO A 300 15.52 -23.27 -3.16
C PRO A 300 14.84 -24.63 -3.41
N GLY A 301 15.40 -25.41 -4.34
CA GLY A 301 14.88 -26.74 -4.70
C GLY A 301 13.74 -26.73 -5.71
N THR A 302 13.32 -25.55 -6.18
CA THR A 302 12.34 -25.42 -7.26
C THR A 302 13.02 -25.36 -8.63
N ASP A 303 12.23 -25.46 -9.70
CA ASP A 303 12.69 -25.32 -11.09
C ASP A 303 13.01 -23.87 -11.48
N HIS A 304 12.76 -22.91 -10.59
CA HIS A 304 12.98 -21.48 -10.76
C HIS A 304 13.86 -20.89 -9.66
N GLU A 305 14.61 -21.74 -8.95
CA GLU A 305 15.61 -21.33 -7.97
C GLU A 305 16.58 -20.32 -8.59
N CYS A 306 16.83 -19.21 -7.87
CA CYS A 306 17.77 -18.20 -8.32
C CYS A 306 18.57 -17.63 -7.14
N TYR A 307 19.77 -17.14 -7.45
CA TYR A 307 20.70 -16.62 -6.46
C TYR A 307 20.92 -15.13 -6.67
N ILE A 308 20.92 -14.38 -5.57
CA ILE A 308 21.17 -12.94 -5.54
C ILE A 308 22.43 -12.70 -4.73
N GLU A 309 23.45 -12.14 -5.38
CA GLU A 309 24.74 -11.90 -4.77
C GLU A 309 24.70 -10.74 -3.78
N ARG A 310 25.54 -10.82 -2.74
CA ARG A 310 25.67 -9.74 -1.75
C ARG A 310 25.97 -8.37 -2.34
N ALA A 311 26.75 -8.32 -3.42
CA ALA A 311 27.06 -7.08 -4.13
C ALA A 311 25.80 -6.44 -4.76
N GLN A 312 24.90 -7.26 -5.32
CA GLN A 312 23.63 -6.79 -5.88
C GLN A 312 22.73 -6.24 -4.77
N VAL A 313 22.62 -6.96 -3.64
CA VAL A 313 21.84 -6.50 -2.48
C VAL A 313 22.40 -5.19 -1.92
N HIS A 314 23.73 -5.09 -1.79
CA HIS A 314 24.40 -3.88 -1.33
C HIS A 314 24.10 -2.69 -2.24
N TRP A 315 24.19 -2.86 -3.57
CA TRP A 315 23.88 -1.82 -4.53
C TRP A 315 22.43 -1.32 -4.40
N ILE A 316 21.47 -2.25 -4.21
CA ILE A 316 20.06 -1.92 -4.03
C ILE A 316 19.82 -1.12 -2.75
N VAL A 317 20.34 -1.60 -1.62
CA VAL A 317 20.11 -0.99 -0.30
C VAL A 317 20.72 0.41 -0.23
N THR A 318 21.86 0.64 -0.88
CA THR A 318 22.59 1.91 -0.86
C THR A 318 22.14 2.91 -1.94
N SER A 319 21.34 2.47 -2.90
CA SER A 319 20.84 3.32 -3.99
C SER A 319 19.69 4.25 -3.54
N PRO A 320 19.55 5.45 -4.15
CA PRO A 320 18.38 6.29 -3.96
C PRO A 320 17.10 5.54 -4.31
N ARG A 321 16.10 5.57 -3.42
CA ARG A 321 14.89 4.77 -3.59
C ARG A 321 13.68 5.42 -2.92
N ASN A 322 12.51 5.08 -3.44
CA ASN A 322 11.22 5.48 -2.90
C ASN A 322 10.42 4.24 -2.51
N ASP A 323 10.73 3.69 -1.34
CA ASP A 323 10.11 2.46 -0.84
C ASP A 323 8.60 2.63 -0.66
N GLY A 324 8.16 3.80 -0.19
CA GLY A 324 6.74 4.12 -0.04
C GLY A 324 5.99 4.09 -1.38
N ALA A 325 6.54 4.71 -2.41
CA ALA A 325 5.95 4.69 -3.75
C ALA A 325 5.98 3.27 -4.34
N LYS A 326 7.10 2.56 -4.21
CA LYS A 326 7.24 1.20 -4.71
C LYS A 326 6.24 0.24 -4.06
N MET A 327 6.09 0.31 -2.73
CA MET A 327 5.10 -0.47 -1.98
C MET A 327 3.67 -0.09 -2.38
N ALA A 328 3.40 1.19 -2.63
CA ALA A 328 2.09 1.65 -3.09
C ALA A 328 1.73 1.10 -4.47
N LEU A 329 2.70 0.94 -5.37
CA LEU A 329 2.49 0.31 -6.66
C LEU A 329 2.24 -1.20 -6.52
N VAL A 330 2.93 -1.90 -5.60
CA VAL A 330 2.67 -3.33 -5.34
C VAL A 330 1.27 -3.55 -4.80
N GLN A 331 0.82 -2.68 -3.90
CA GLN A 331 -0.49 -2.74 -3.25
C GLN A 331 -1.62 -2.11 -4.07
N ASP A 332 -1.32 -1.56 -5.25
CA ASP A 332 -2.24 -0.78 -6.09
C ASP A 332 -2.99 0.32 -5.31
N ASN A 333 -2.26 1.04 -4.44
CA ASN A 333 -2.81 2.03 -3.52
C ASN A 333 -2.40 3.46 -3.94
N MET A 334 -3.25 4.12 -4.72
CA MET A 334 -3.00 5.47 -5.23
C MET A 334 -2.86 6.52 -4.11
N GLN A 335 -3.61 6.40 -3.01
CA GLN A 335 -3.52 7.35 -1.90
C GLN A 335 -2.16 7.26 -1.21
N MET A 336 -1.68 6.03 -0.97
CA MET A 336 -0.34 5.81 -0.41
C MET A 336 0.75 6.25 -1.39
N LEU A 337 0.53 6.06 -2.68
CA LEU A 337 1.45 6.57 -3.70
C LEU A 337 1.55 8.10 -3.62
N LEU A 338 0.44 8.82 -3.70
CA LEU A 338 0.44 10.28 -3.61
C LEU A 338 1.04 10.76 -2.27
N GLY A 339 0.70 10.12 -1.16
CA GLY A 339 1.30 10.40 0.16
C GLY A 339 2.81 10.19 0.19
N SER A 340 3.31 9.14 -0.46
CA SER A 340 4.75 8.87 -0.57
C SER A 340 5.47 9.89 -1.43
N LEU A 341 4.80 10.45 -2.45
CA LEU A 341 5.37 11.45 -3.37
C LEU A 341 5.47 12.85 -2.75
N VAL A 342 4.60 13.19 -1.79
CA VAL A 342 4.61 14.50 -1.12
C VAL A 342 5.52 14.57 0.11
N SER A 343 6.07 13.43 0.55
CA SER A 343 7.02 13.41 1.67
C SER A 343 8.25 14.28 1.36
N PRO A 344 8.77 15.09 2.31
CA PRO A 344 9.94 15.94 2.07
C PRO A 344 11.20 15.18 1.62
N ALA A 345 11.36 13.94 2.09
CA ALA A 345 12.47 13.07 1.72
C ALA A 345 12.19 12.22 0.46
N SER A 346 11.04 12.41 -0.18
CA SER A 346 10.62 11.63 -1.35
C SER A 346 11.52 11.91 -2.54
N VAL A 347 12.03 10.84 -3.15
CA VAL A 347 12.86 10.90 -4.34
C VAL A 347 12.14 10.20 -5.50
N LEU A 348 12.29 10.74 -6.70
CA LEU A 348 12.04 10.01 -7.93
C LEU A 348 13.30 10.02 -8.78
N LEU A 349 13.40 9.05 -9.68
CA LEU A 349 14.51 8.94 -10.60
C LEU A 349 14.00 9.11 -12.03
N VAL A 350 14.82 9.69 -12.89
CA VAL A 350 14.56 9.85 -14.31
C VAL A 350 15.72 9.26 -15.10
N GLY A 351 15.39 8.56 -16.19
CA GLY A 351 16.37 8.13 -17.16
C GLY A 351 16.75 9.30 -18.06
N VAL A 352 18.03 9.45 -18.33
CA VAL A 352 18.58 10.45 -19.25
C VAL A 352 19.23 9.72 -20.42
N ASP A 353 19.02 10.22 -21.64
CA ASP A 353 19.70 9.69 -22.83
C ASP A 353 21.21 9.94 -22.70
N PRO A 354 22.05 8.88 -22.64
CA PRO A 354 23.49 9.03 -22.54
C PRO A 354 24.12 9.74 -23.76
N ALA A 355 23.41 9.79 -24.89
CA ALA A 355 23.87 10.46 -26.10
C ALA A 355 23.55 11.97 -26.10
N ASP A 356 22.76 12.48 -25.15
CA ASP A 356 22.47 13.91 -25.00
C ASP A 356 23.40 14.56 -23.95
N PRO A 357 24.45 15.29 -24.38
CA PRO A 357 25.39 15.94 -23.46
C PRO A 357 24.75 17.10 -22.67
N SER A 358 23.56 17.58 -23.04
CA SER A 358 22.82 18.57 -22.25
C SER A 358 22.10 17.94 -21.06
N GLY A 359 21.86 16.62 -21.10
CA GLY A 359 21.12 15.87 -20.09
C GLY A 359 19.68 16.35 -19.91
N THR A 360 19.05 16.78 -21.01
CA THR A 360 17.67 17.28 -21.06
C THR A 360 16.73 16.35 -21.82
N SER A 361 17.27 15.35 -22.51
CA SER A 361 16.53 14.25 -23.11
C SER A 361 16.22 13.18 -22.06
N PHE A 362 14.95 13.14 -21.65
CA PHE A 362 14.42 12.12 -20.74
C PHE A 362 13.81 10.96 -21.48
N VAL A 363 13.74 9.81 -20.82
CA VAL A 363 13.06 8.62 -21.37
C VAL A 363 11.55 8.79 -21.23
N PHE A 364 10.81 8.54 -22.32
CA PHE A 364 9.35 8.57 -22.36
C PHE A 364 8.78 7.18 -22.67
N ASP A 365 7.60 6.90 -22.12
CA ASP A 365 6.75 5.79 -22.54
C ASP A 365 6.08 6.18 -23.86
N PRO A 366 6.35 5.48 -24.98
CA PRO A 366 5.77 5.82 -26.26
C PRO A 366 4.30 5.40 -26.36
N ASP A 367 3.53 6.07 -27.22
CA ASP A 367 2.23 5.59 -27.67
C ASP A 367 2.37 4.44 -28.69
N GLU A 368 1.25 3.91 -29.19
CA GLU A 368 1.23 2.84 -30.21
C GLU A 368 1.95 3.22 -31.51
N ASN A 369 2.17 4.51 -31.76
CA ASN A 369 2.84 5.04 -32.94
C ASN A 369 4.30 5.45 -32.67
N GLY A 370 4.82 5.21 -31.46
CA GLY A 370 6.18 5.58 -31.07
C GLY A 370 6.36 7.02 -30.58
N ASN A 371 5.29 7.81 -30.45
CA ASN A 371 5.38 9.20 -29.99
C ASN A 371 5.46 9.27 -28.46
N PRO A 372 6.20 10.23 -27.88
CA PRO A 372 6.26 10.42 -26.43
C PRO A 372 4.87 10.66 -25.83
N LYS A 373 4.40 9.76 -24.96
CA LYS A 373 3.09 9.86 -24.31
C LYS A 373 3.18 10.23 -22.84
N SER A 374 4.05 9.56 -22.08
CA SER A 374 4.25 9.82 -20.66
C SER A 374 5.73 9.93 -20.34
N LEU A 375 6.10 10.90 -19.50
CA LEU A 375 7.46 10.94 -18.95
C LEU A 375 7.65 9.73 -18.03
N LEU A 376 8.73 8.96 -18.20
CA LEU A 376 9.04 7.84 -17.31
C LEU A 376 9.81 8.35 -16.09
N VAL A 377 9.26 8.04 -14.92
CA VAL A 377 9.92 8.24 -13.63
C VAL A 377 9.97 6.92 -12.89
N PHE A 378 10.96 6.75 -12.01
CA PHE A 378 11.27 5.45 -11.43
C PHE A 378 11.41 5.55 -9.92
N THR A 379 10.99 4.50 -9.22
CA THR A 379 11.07 4.41 -7.75
C THR A 379 12.47 4.03 -7.27
N SER A 380 13.31 3.43 -8.13
CA SER A 380 14.70 3.06 -7.81
C SER A 380 15.51 2.78 -9.10
N PRO A 381 16.86 2.77 -9.05
CA PRO A 381 17.71 2.50 -10.21
C PRO A 381 17.50 1.13 -10.84
N ILE A 382 17.13 0.11 -10.05
CA ILE A 382 16.88 -1.23 -10.58
C ILE A 382 15.66 -1.29 -11.51
N GLU A 383 14.73 -0.35 -11.37
CA GLU A 383 13.60 -0.22 -12.32
C GLU A 383 14.08 0.21 -13.71
N ILE A 384 15.13 1.04 -13.75
CA ILE A 384 15.76 1.51 -14.98
C ILE A 384 16.66 0.40 -15.55
N ALA A 385 17.47 -0.25 -14.70
CA ALA A 385 18.32 -1.35 -15.13
C ALA A 385 17.52 -2.53 -15.73
N ALA A 386 16.30 -2.76 -15.27
CA ALA A 386 15.40 -3.76 -15.84
C ALA A 386 14.86 -3.38 -17.23
N LEU A 387 14.79 -2.08 -17.54
CA LEU A 387 14.42 -1.56 -18.85
C LEU A 387 15.62 -1.63 -19.79
N ASP A 388 16.71 -0.95 -19.42
CA ASP A 388 17.99 -0.94 -20.12
C ASP A 388 19.11 -0.52 -19.13
N PRO A 389 20.10 -1.38 -18.86
CA PRO A 389 21.19 -1.09 -17.92
C PRO A 389 22.14 0.02 -18.40
N HIS A 390 22.05 0.47 -19.65
CA HIS A 390 22.88 1.55 -20.19
C HIS A 390 22.29 2.95 -20.01
N ILE A 391 21.04 3.07 -19.54
CA ILE A 391 20.41 4.37 -19.28
C ILE A 391 21.07 5.03 -18.07
N GLU A 392 21.52 6.27 -18.24
CA GLU A 392 22.02 7.08 -17.12
C GLU A 392 20.87 7.53 -16.21
N VAL A 393 21.13 7.54 -14.91
CA VAL A 393 20.11 7.79 -13.89
C VAL A 393 20.39 9.09 -13.16
N ARG A 394 19.36 9.92 -13.01
CA ARG A 394 19.39 11.08 -12.11
C ARG A 394 18.26 10.98 -11.09
N SER A 395 18.56 11.31 -9.85
CA SER A 395 17.60 11.39 -8.76
C SER A 395 17.37 12.83 -8.35
N ALA A 396 16.12 13.19 -8.08
CA ALA A 396 15.77 14.47 -7.49
C ALA A 396 14.54 14.30 -6.58
N ASN A 397 14.16 15.36 -5.86
CA ASN A 397 12.94 15.35 -5.07
C ASN A 397 11.73 15.04 -5.97
N ALA A 398 10.80 14.23 -5.47
CA ALA A 398 9.65 13.79 -6.24
C ALA A 398 8.80 14.96 -6.75
N LEU A 399 8.55 15.99 -5.92
CA LEU A 399 7.75 17.15 -6.30
C LEU A 399 8.45 18.00 -7.36
N ASP A 400 9.78 18.11 -7.31
CA ASP A 400 10.54 18.84 -8.33
C ASP A 400 10.45 18.15 -9.69
N ILE A 401 10.55 16.82 -9.73
CA ILE A 401 10.38 16.03 -10.96
C ILE A 401 8.96 16.18 -11.51
N LEU A 402 7.95 16.13 -10.64
CA LEU A 402 6.55 16.29 -11.05
C LEU A 402 6.26 17.71 -11.57
N ARG A 403 6.84 18.74 -10.94
CA ARG A 403 6.73 20.13 -11.41
C ARG A 403 7.40 20.31 -12.75
N TYR A 404 8.61 19.77 -12.90
CA TYR A 404 9.35 19.77 -14.15
C TYR A 404 8.58 19.07 -15.29
N ALA A 405 7.92 17.94 -15.00
CA ALA A 405 7.09 17.24 -15.98
C ALA A 405 5.97 18.14 -16.54
N LEU A 406 5.37 19.01 -15.71
CA LEU A 406 4.38 19.98 -16.17
C LEU A 406 5.01 21.10 -17.00
N GLU A 407 6.21 21.57 -16.64
CA GLU A 407 6.93 22.63 -17.35
C GLU A 407 7.30 22.24 -18.79
N ILE A 408 7.73 20.99 -18.99
CA ILE A 408 8.02 20.45 -20.33
C ILE A 408 6.76 20.06 -21.12
N GLY A 409 5.57 20.26 -20.54
CA GLY A 409 4.29 19.97 -21.18
C GLY A 409 3.98 18.47 -21.30
N ALA A 410 4.55 17.61 -20.45
CA ALA A 410 4.25 16.19 -20.48
C ALA A 410 2.75 15.94 -20.20
N PRO A 411 2.04 15.17 -21.04
CA PRO A 411 0.61 14.88 -20.82
C PRO A 411 0.35 14.09 -19.53
N SER A 412 1.29 13.22 -19.18
CA SER A 412 1.26 12.38 -17.98
C SER A 412 2.66 11.95 -17.56
N VAL A 413 2.78 11.46 -16.34
CA VAL A 413 3.97 10.81 -15.78
C VAL A 413 3.64 9.36 -15.49
N LYS A 414 4.44 8.43 -16.00
CA LYS A 414 4.32 7.00 -15.69
C LYS A 414 5.39 6.62 -14.66
N VAL A 415 4.95 6.16 -13.50
CA VAL A 415 5.82 5.69 -12.41
C VAL A 415 6.11 4.21 -12.64
N ASN A 416 7.39 3.90 -12.84
CA ASN A 416 7.97 2.65 -13.31
C ASN A 416 7.53 2.25 -14.73
N ALA A 417 8.48 1.81 -15.56
CA ALA A 417 8.18 1.39 -16.93
C ALA A 417 7.49 0.02 -16.99
N ILE A 418 7.88 -0.88 -16.09
CA ILE A 418 7.41 -2.27 -16.00
C ILE A 418 6.59 -2.41 -14.72
N ASN A 419 5.57 -3.27 -14.74
CA ASN A 419 4.76 -3.52 -13.55
C ASN A 419 5.61 -4.01 -12.36
N PRO A 420 5.24 -3.60 -11.14
CA PRO A 420 4.11 -2.74 -10.79
C PRO A 420 4.35 -1.26 -11.14
N SER A 421 3.39 -0.66 -11.86
CA SER A 421 3.49 0.69 -12.45
C SER A 421 2.14 1.42 -12.40
N THR A 422 2.16 2.75 -12.52
CA THR A 422 0.93 3.53 -12.68
C THR A 422 1.17 4.80 -13.48
N VAL A 423 0.09 5.47 -13.90
CA VAL A 423 0.15 6.73 -14.66
C VAL A 423 -0.57 7.83 -13.89
N LEU A 424 0.14 8.92 -13.65
CA LEU A 424 -0.38 10.18 -13.12
C LEU A 424 -0.65 11.14 -14.28
N SER A 425 -1.91 11.55 -14.44
CA SER A 425 -2.25 12.58 -15.41
C SER A 425 -1.72 13.95 -15.00
N ALA A 426 -1.45 14.84 -15.96
CA ALA A 426 -1.08 16.21 -15.64
C ALA A 426 -2.09 16.94 -14.75
N ALA A 427 -3.38 16.57 -14.79
CA ALA A 427 -4.40 17.12 -13.89
C ALA A 427 -4.17 16.69 -12.43
N GLN A 428 -3.95 15.40 -12.18
CA GLN A 428 -3.64 14.88 -10.85
C GLN A 428 -2.34 15.46 -10.30
N ILE A 429 -1.32 15.64 -11.15
CA ILE A 429 -0.06 16.25 -10.75
C ILE A 429 -0.26 17.71 -10.31
N ARG A 430 -1.05 18.50 -11.06
CA ARG A 430 -1.37 19.88 -10.67
C ARG A 430 -2.11 19.93 -9.34
N GLU A 431 -3.14 19.10 -9.18
CA GLU A 431 -3.91 19.02 -7.93
C GLU A 431 -3.01 18.66 -6.74
N LEU A 432 -2.10 17.69 -6.91
CA LEU A 432 -1.13 17.32 -5.87
C LEU A 432 -0.22 18.50 -5.49
N LEU A 433 0.34 19.21 -6.48
CA LEU A 433 1.22 20.36 -6.25
C LEU A 433 0.47 21.53 -5.61
N GLU A 434 -0.78 21.79 -6.01
CA GLU A 434 -1.64 22.81 -5.40
C GLU A 434 -1.92 22.50 -3.93
N ILE A 435 -2.22 21.24 -3.59
CA ILE A 435 -2.42 20.81 -2.20
C ILE A 435 -1.16 21.09 -1.38
N VAL A 436 0.01 20.68 -1.86
CA VAL A 436 1.29 20.89 -1.15
C VAL A 436 1.63 22.38 -1.02
N ASP A 437 1.48 23.16 -2.10
CA ASP A 437 1.80 24.59 -2.10
C ASP A 437 0.80 25.40 -1.23
N SER A 438 -0.43 24.90 -1.02
CA SER A 438 -1.45 25.50 -0.15
C SER A 438 -1.31 25.17 1.33
N GLN A 439 -0.53 24.14 1.69
CA GLN A 439 -0.21 23.85 3.08
C GLN A 439 0.74 24.93 3.59
N PRO A 440 0.42 25.62 4.71
CA PRO A 440 1.32 26.63 5.24
C PRO A 440 2.66 25.96 5.58
N ARG A 441 3.76 26.48 5.01
CA ARG A 441 5.11 26.15 5.48
C ARG A 441 5.18 26.53 6.96
N MET A 442 4.99 25.59 7.87
CA MET A 442 5.29 25.80 9.28
C MET A 442 6.81 25.84 9.43
N GLY A 443 7.36 27.06 9.43
CA GLY A 443 8.78 27.30 9.61
C GLY A 443 9.19 28.75 9.36
N ALA A 444 8.90 29.61 10.33
CA ALA A 444 9.85 30.59 10.84
C ALA A 444 9.76 30.58 12.37
#